data_AF-A0A1H6F7X4-F1
#
_entry.id   AF-A0A1H6F7X4-F1
#
_cell.length_a   1.000
_cell.length_b   1.000
_cell.length_c   1.000
_cell.angle_alpha   90.00
_cell.angle_beta   90.00
_cell.angle_gamma   90.00
#
_symmetry.space_group_name_H-M   'P 1'
#
loop_
_entity.id
_entity.type
_entity.pdbx_description
1 polymer ?
#
loop_
_entity_poly.entity_id
_entity_poly.type
_entity_poly.pdbx_seq_one_letter_code
_entity_poly.pdbx_strand_id
1 'polypeptide(L)'
;MQGGYTDNYYMQMAQNIRRYKGVRPIPVNHGYQKVKIDGEFEEWNKIEVEYRDTKGDVFHRDHPGYGGLHYTDNSGRNDIVTSKVGVSKKYISFYAETNQDLTSHQNENWMLLLIDADNNSETGWFGYDYLVNKEVVDKENTVLMRYDENENKWIKHSTVEYAYKGNRLELNISREQLGLTENQFTFDFKWSDNPAALSDPISFCTGGDTAPNRRFNYRCIWKK
;
A
#
# COMPACT_ATOMS: atom_id res chain seq x y z
N MET A 1 -23.19 9.38 -2.43
CA MET A 1 -23.15 10.85 -2.56
C MET A 1 -21.71 11.30 -2.35
N GLN A 2 -21.14 12.02 -3.32
CA GLN A 2 -19.87 12.72 -3.16
C GLN A 2 -20.05 13.83 -2.09
N GLY A 3 -19.10 13.98 -1.17
CA GLY A 3 -19.18 14.96 -0.07
C GLY A 3 -20.18 14.64 1.05
N GLY A 4 -20.83 13.47 1.03
CA GLY A 4 -21.69 12.98 2.10
C GLY A 4 -20.91 12.14 3.13
N TYR A 5 -21.56 11.10 3.67
CA TYR A 5 -20.97 10.21 4.69
C TYR A 5 -19.96 9.18 4.18
N THR A 6 -19.66 9.19 2.87
CA THR A 6 -18.73 8.26 2.19
C THR A 6 -19.03 6.80 2.56
N ASP A 7 -18.07 6.06 3.14
CA ASP A 7 -18.22 4.70 3.61
C ASP A 7 -18.16 4.58 5.16
N ASN A 8 -18.43 5.68 5.89
CA ASN A 8 -18.39 5.69 7.36
C ASN A 8 -19.31 4.63 7.99
N TYR A 9 -20.51 4.43 7.45
CA TYR A 9 -21.42 3.39 7.93
C TYR A 9 -20.83 1.99 7.77
N TYR A 10 -20.19 1.73 6.63
CA TYR A 10 -19.53 0.46 6.36
C TYR A 10 -18.35 0.24 7.32
N MET A 11 -17.54 1.27 7.57
CA MET A 11 -16.42 1.18 8.52
C MET A 11 -16.89 0.94 9.96
N GLN A 12 -17.96 1.62 10.41
CA GLN A 12 -18.55 1.39 11.73
C GLN A 12 -19.10 -0.04 11.86
N MET A 13 -19.76 -0.55 10.81
CA MET A 13 -20.23 -1.94 10.78
C MET A 13 -19.04 -2.92 10.87
N ALA A 14 -17.99 -2.73 10.07
CA ALA A 14 -16.81 -3.58 10.10
C ALA A 14 -16.12 -3.57 11.47
N GLN A 15 -15.95 -2.40 12.09
CA GLN A 15 -15.42 -2.24 13.44
C GLN A 15 -16.24 -3.03 14.46
N ASN A 16 -17.57 -2.87 14.45
CA ASN A 16 -18.46 -3.54 15.39
C ASN A 16 -18.48 -5.07 15.19
N ILE A 17 -18.43 -5.56 13.94
CA ILE A 17 -18.30 -6.99 13.67
C ILE A 17 -17.00 -7.52 14.29
N ARG A 18 -15.86 -6.86 14.05
CA ARG A 18 -14.56 -7.30 14.62
C ARG A 18 -14.58 -7.26 16.15
N ARG A 19 -15.20 -6.25 16.76
CA ARG A 19 -15.30 -6.11 18.22
C ARG A 19 -16.18 -7.17 18.88
N TYR A 20 -17.37 -7.42 18.32
CA TYR A 20 -18.40 -8.22 18.99
C TYR A 20 -18.52 -9.65 18.47
N LYS A 21 -18.21 -9.89 17.20
CA LYS A 21 -18.17 -11.24 16.61
C LYS A 21 -16.76 -11.81 16.54
N GLY A 22 -15.75 -10.95 16.63
CA GLY A 22 -14.34 -11.32 16.55
C GLY A 22 -13.80 -11.30 15.13
N VAL A 23 -12.48 -11.44 15.03
CA VAL A 23 -11.71 -11.63 13.80
C VAL A 23 -10.54 -12.55 14.11
N ARG A 24 -9.99 -13.22 13.09
CA ARG A 24 -8.77 -14.02 13.26
C ARG A 24 -7.63 -13.12 13.80
N PRO A 25 -6.76 -13.65 14.69
CA PRO A 25 -5.55 -12.96 15.08
C PRO A 25 -4.71 -12.57 13.87
N ILE A 26 -4.02 -11.43 13.99
CA ILE A 26 -3.10 -10.97 12.96
C ILE A 26 -1.85 -11.85 13.02
N PRO A 27 -1.40 -12.44 11.90
CA PRO A 27 -0.19 -13.24 11.87
C PRO A 27 1.04 -12.39 12.23
N VAL A 28 2.03 -13.03 12.85
CA VAL A 28 3.28 -12.38 13.26
C VAL A 28 4.39 -12.87 12.34
N ASN A 29 5.12 -11.94 11.73
CA ASN A 29 6.34 -12.23 11.00
C ASN A 29 7.49 -12.46 11.99
N HIS A 30 8.27 -13.51 11.77
CA HIS A 30 9.35 -13.92 12.66
C HIS A 30 10.70 -13.96 11.97
N GLY A 31 11.75 -13.58 12.70
CA GLY A 31 13.12 -13.73 12.24
C GLY A 31 13.52 -12.70 11.19
N TYR A 32 14.81 -12.71 10.89
CA TYR A 32 15.34 -11.93 9.77
C TYR A 32 15.22 -12.70 8.45
N GLN A 33 14.68 -12.04 7.44
CA GLN A 33 14.62 -12.49 6.06
C GLN A 33 15.42 -11.51 5.21
N LYS A 34 16.44 -12.02 4.51
CA LYS A 34 17.24 -11.23 3.59
C LYS A 34 16.69 -11.44 2.19
N VAL A 35 16.25 -10.36 1.56
CA VAL A 35 15.90 -10.31 0.13
C VAL A 35 16.87 -9.36 -0.57
N LYS A 36 17.17 -9.66 -1.82
CA LYS A 36 17.93 -8.79 -2.72
C LYS A 36 16.94 -8.08 -3.64
N ILE A 37 17.24 -6.84 -4.01
CA ILE A 37 16.43 -6.08 -4.95
C ILE A 37 17.10 -6.21 -6.32
N ASP A 38 16.70 -7.21 -7.08
CA ASP A 38 17.27 -7.52 -8.40
C ASP A 38 16.26 -8.03 -9.43
N GLY A 39 14.97 -8.10 -9.07
CA GLY A 39 13.90 -8.55 -9.95
C GLY A 39 13.79 -10.07 -10.07
N GLU A 40 14.51 -10.81 -9.22
CA GLU A 40 14.31 -12.24 -8.99
C GLU A 40 13.65 -12.44 -7.63
N PHE A 41 12.66 -13.33 -7.56
CA PHE A 41 11.72 -13.35 -6.44
C PHE A 41 11.75 -14.62 -5.59
N GLU A 42 12.78 -15.46 -5.73
CA GLU A 42 12.80 -16.75 -5.05
C GLU A 42 12.86 -16.63 -3.52
N GLU A 43 13.54 -15.60 -3.00
CA GLU A 43 13.66 -15.34 -1.57
C GLU A 43 12.31 -15.08 -0.89
N TRP A 44 11.35 -14.49 -1.62
CA TRP A 44 10.00 -14.20 -1.12
C TRP A 44 9.17 -15.45 -0.85
N ASN A 45 9.55 -16.61 -1.40
CA ASN A 45 8.89 -17.89 -1.13
C ASN A 45 9.08 -18.35 0.33
N LYS A 46 10.10 -17.84 1.04
CA LYS A 46 10.37 -18.14 2.45
C LYS A 46 9.51 -17.32 3.42
N ILE A 47 8.83 -16.29 2.93
CA ILE A 47 7.97 -15.42 3.73
C ILE A 47 6.54 -15.98 3.65
N GLU A 48 6.10 -16.56 4.77
CA GLU A 48 4.81 -17.25 4.89
C GLU A 48 3.63 -16.30 5.03
N VAL A 49 3.83 -15.14 5.65
CA VAL A 49 2.74 -14.18 5.86
C VAL A 49 2.47 -13.43 4.57
N GLU A 50 1.24 -13.57 4.08
CA GLU A 50 0.76 -12.92 2.88
C GLU A 50 -0.39 -11.97 3.21
N TYR A 51 -0.34 -10.79 2.62
CA TYR A 51 -1.39 -9.78 2.68
C TYR A 51 -2.12 -9.79 1.33
N ARG A 52 -3.30 -10.42 1.32
CA ARG A 52 -4.05 -10.69 0.08
C ARG A 52 -5.17 -9.68 -0.12
N ASP A 53 -5.40 -9.33 -1.37
CA ASP A 53 -6.56 -8.54 -1.81
C ASP A 53 -7.40 -9.29 -2.85
N THR A 54 -8.53 -8.71 -3.24
CA THR A 54 -9.50 -9.34 -4.12
C THR A 54 -9.13 -9.21 -5.59
N LYS A 55 -8.67 -10.29 -6.20
CA LYS A 55 -8.44 -10.36 -7.65
C LYS A 55 -9.64 -9.87 -8.47
N GLY A 56 -9.37 -8.98 -9.43
CA GLY A 56 -10.33 -8.51 -10.43
C GLY A 56 -11.06 -7.22 -10.09
N ASP A 57 -10.64 -6.49 -9.07
CA ASP A 57 -11.23 -5.21 -8.65
C ASP A 57 -10.77 -3.98 -9.46
N VAL A 58 -9.93 -4.17 -10.47
CA VAL A 58 -9.59 -3.16 -11.51
C VAL A 58 -10.59 -3.04 -12.65
N PHE A 59 -11.72 -3.77 -12.61
CA PHE A 59 -12.65 -3.83 -13.73
C PHE A 59 -13.18 -2.44 -14.13
N HIS A 60 -13.07 -2.12 -15.42
CA HIS A 60 -13.55 -0.85 -15.97
C HIS A 60 -15.07 -0.77 -15.88
N ARG A 61 -15.59 0.38 -15.45
CA ARG A 61 -17.02 0.60 -15.24
C ARG A 61 -17.53 1.49 -16.36
N ASP A 62 -18.60 1.09 -17.02
CA ASP A 62 -19.25 1.89 -18.05
C ASP A 62 -20.76 1.64 -18.04
N HIS A 63 -21.52 2.52 -17.40
CA HIS A 63 -22.93 2.27 -17.12
C HIS A 63 -23.80 3.54 -17.19
N PRO A 64 -25.05 3.40 -17.65
CA PRO A 64 -26.01 4.49 -17.59
C PRO A 64 -26.35 4.85 -16.15
N GLY A 65 -26.38 6.14 -15.88
CA GLY A 65 -26.78 6.75 -14.62
C GLY A 65 -28.23 7.24 -14.62
N TYR A 66 -28.61 7.90 -13.54
CA TYR A 66 -29.94 8.51 -13.41
C TYR A 66 -30.05 9.79 -14.26
N GLY A 67 -31.24 10.05 -14.83
CA GLY A 67 -31.53 11.31 -15.51
C GLY A 67 -30.75 11.53 -16.82
N GLY A 68 -30.28 10.47 -17.47
CA GLY A 68 -29.49 10.56 -18.71
C GLY A 68 -27.98 10.77 -18.49
N LEU A 69 -27.51 10.72 -17.23
CA LEU A 69 -26.09 10.65 -16.94
C LEU A 69 -25.50 9.32 -17.42
N HIS A 70 -24.19 9.29 -17.70
CA HIS A 70 -23.46 8.08 -18.03
C HIS A 70 -22.14 8.10 -17.26
N TYR A 71 -21.82 7.02 -16.56
CA TYR A 71 -20.65 6.91 -15.71
C TYR A 71 -19.63 5.98 -16.34
N THR A 72 -18.43 6.50 -16.57
CA THR A 72 -17.31 5.73 -17.11
C THR A 72 -16.10 5.88 -16.19
N ASP A 73 -15.45 4.77 -15.87
CA ASP A 73 -14.21 4.70 -15.10
C ASP A 73 -13.32 3.58 -15.67
N ASN A 74 -12.23 4.00 -16.32
CA ASN A 74 -11.24 3.11 -16.92
C ASN A 74 -9.88 3.21 -16.21
N SER A 75 -9.88 3.65 -14.95
CA SER A 75 -8.64 3.95 -14.21
C SER A 75 -7.90 2.72 -13.68
N GLY A 76 -8.55 1.55 -13.62
CA GLY A 76 -7.91 0.29 -13.19
C GLY A 76 -6.81 -0.16 -14.15
N ARG A 77 -5.61 -0.41 -13.62
CA ARG A 77 -4.41 -0.83 -14.39
C ARG A 77 -3.73 -2.06 -13.79
N ASN A 78 -3.28 -1.96 -12.54
CA ASN A 78 -2.52 -2.98 -11.82
C ASN A 78 -3.39 -3.57 -10.70
N ASP A 79 -3.90 -4.78 -10.89
CA ASP A 79 -4.75 -5.53 -9.95
C ASP A 79 -3.88 -6.23 -8.91
N ILE A 80 -3.67 -5.61 -7.75
CA ILE A 80 -2.74 -6.05 -6.71
C ILE A 80 -3.37 -7.18 -5.91
N VAL A 81 -2.83 -8.39 -6.01
CA VAL A 81 -3.45 -9.58 -5.41
C VAL A 81 -2.74 -10.05 -4.14
N THR A 82 -1.45 -9.77 -3.99
CA THR A 82 -0.65 -10.26 -2.87
C THR A 82 0.48 -9.30 -2.54
N SER A 83 0.70 -9.07 -1.26
CA SER A 83 1.87 -8.39 -0.73
C SER A 83 2.54 -9.22 0.36
N LYS A 84 3.84 -9.04 0.53
CA LYS A 84 4.65 -9.62 1.60
C LYS A 84 5.59 -8.57 2.18
N VAL A 85 6.01 -8.80 3.42
CA VAL A 85 6.99 -7.94 4.11
C VAL A 85 8.14 -8.80 4.62
N GLY A 86 9.35 -8.48 4.19
CA GLY A 86 10.60 -9.04 4.72
C GLY A 86 11.27 -8.07 5.66
N VAL A 87 11.90 -8.56 6.73
CA VAL A 87 12.70 -7.72 7.63
C VAL A 87 14.09 -8.30 7.73
N SER A 88 15.11 -7.52 7.39
CA SER A 88 16.51 -7.88 7.61
C SER A 88 17.09 -7.06 8.76
N LYS A 89 18.38 -7.24 9.06
CA LYS A 89 19.05 -6.40 10.06
C LYS A 89 18.97 -4.90 9.73
N LYS A 90 19.01 -4.54 8.44
CA LYS A 90 19.12 -3.15 7.97
C LYS A 90 17.85 -2.62 7.30
N TYR A 91 17.08 -3.48 6.64
CA TYR A 91 16.00 -3.06 5.75
C TYR A 91 14.67 -3.71 6.15
N ILE A 92 13.59 -2.98 5.90
CA ILE A 92 12.25 -3.54 5.69
C ILE A 92 12.03 -3.57 4.18
N SER A 93 11.68 -4.75 3.71
CA SER A 93 11.52 -5.06 2.30
C SER A 93 10.04 -5.28 2.02
N PHE A 94 9.55 -4.75 0.92
CA PHE A 94 8.16 -4.92 0.51
C PHE A 94 8.09 -5.61 -0.84
N TYR A 95 7.12 -6.50 -0.98
CA TYR A 95 6.76 -7.18 -2.22
C TYR A 95 5.31 -6.88 -2.55
N ALA A 96 5.03 -6.65 -3.83
CA ALA A 96 3.69 -6.62 -4.39
C ALA A 96 3.62 -7.46 -5.65
N GLU A 97 2.54 -8.22 -5.79
CA GLU A 97 2.22 -9.00 -6.96
C GLU A 97 0.85 -8.61 -7.49
N THR A 98 0.79 -8.45 -8.80
CA THR A 98 -0.44 -8.15 -9.53
C THR A 98 -0.96 -9.38 -10.28
N ASN A 99 -2.25 -9.38 -10.60
CA ASN A 99 -2.88 -10.47 -11.35
C ASN A 99 -2.37 -10.57 -12.80
N GLN A 100 -1.91 -9.46 -13.37
CA GLN A 100 -1.35 -9.34 -14.72
C GLN A 100 -0.01 -8.61 -14.66
N ASP A 101 0.74 -8.57 -15.76
CA ASP A 101 2.00 -7.84 -15.83
C ASP A 101 1.83 -6.36 -15.45
N LEU A 102 2.81 -5.83 -14.72
CA LEU A 102 2.82 -4.45 -14.26
C LEU A 102 2.90 -3.49 -15.45
N THR A 103 2.13 -2.41 -15.38
CA THR A 103 2.31 -1.28 -16.31
C THR A 103 3.65 -0.57 -16.11
N SER A 104 4.00 0.34 -17.02
CA SER A 104 5.23 1.14 -16.93
C SER A 104 5.34 1.96 -15.64
N HIS A 105 6.52 1.97 -15.02
CA HIS A 105 6.87 2.79 -13.85
C HIS A 105 6.85 4.31 -14.13
N GLN A 106 6.83 4.72 -15.40
CA GLN A 106 6.73 6.13 -15.79
C GLN A 106 5.31 6.68 -15.66
N ASN A 107 4.32 5.81 -15.46
CA ASN A 107 2.95 6.24 -15.27
C ASN A 107 2.78 6.96 -13.93
N GLU A 108 1.96 8.00 -13.91
CA GLU A 108 1.65 8.69 -12.66
C GLU A 108 0.96 7.75 -11.66
N ASN A 109 1.30 7.97 -10.38
CA ASN A 109 0.80 7.20 -9.24
C ASN A 109 0.90 5.68 -9.44
N TRP A 110 2.00 5.22 -10.03
CA TRP A 110 2.26 3.81 -10.25
C TRP A 110 2.68 3.13 -8.95
N MET A 111 1.99 2.06 -8.57
CA MET A 111 2.35 1.18 -7.44
C MET A 111 2.83 1.95 -6.19
N LEU A 112 2.01 2.88 -5.70
CA LEU A 112 2.29 3.65 -4.50
C LEU A 112 2.27 2.75 -3.26
N LEU A 113 3.25 2.91 -2.37
CA LEU A 113 3.26 2.30 -1.05
C LEU A 113 3.12 3.39 0.00
N LEU A 114 2.08 3.30 0.83
CA LEU A 114 1.84 4.16 1.98
C LEU A 114 2.13 3.40 3.27
N ILE A 115 2.82 4.04 4.22
CA ILE A 115 3.27 3.41 5.46
C ILE A 115 2.93 4.32 6.64
N ASP A 116 2.16 3.78 7.59
CA ASP A 116 1.98 4.24 8.97
C ASP A 116 3.04 3.53 9.82
N ALA A 117 4.19 4.19 10.00
CA ALA A 117 5.37 3.57 10.59
C ALA A 117 5.33 3.58 12.12
N ASP A 118 4.70 4.58 12.73
CA ASP A 118 4.58 4.71 14.18
C ASP A 118 3.36 3.97 14.77
N ASN A 119 2.51 3.41 13.90
CA ASN A 119 1.24 2.76 14.23
C ASN A 119 0.24 3.69 14.91
N ASN A 120 0.30 4.98 14.61
CA ASN A 120 -0.56 6.01 15.13
C ASN A 120 -1.37 6.66 14.01
N SER A 121 -2.65 6.31 13.91
CA SER A 121 -3.54 6.90 12.89
C SER A 121 -3.82 8.40 13.06
N GLU A 122 -3.37 9.02 14.15
CA GLU A 122 -3.53 10.47 14.41
C GLU A 122 -2.40 11.32 13.81
N THR A 123 -1.28 10.71 13.40
CA THR A 123 -0.13 11.39 12.79
C THR A 123 -0.09 11.20 11.27
N GLY A 124 0.71 12.02 10.60
CA GLY A 124 0.97 11.89 9.17
C GLY A 124 -0.24 12.29 8.30
N TRP A 125 -0.18 11.92 7.02
CA TRP A 125 -1.27 12.17 6.09
C TRP A 125 -2.36 11.12 6.30
N PHE A 126 -3.37 11.44 7.10
CA PHE A 126 -4.46 10.52 7.48
C PHE A 126 -3.95 9.16 8.01
N GLY A 127 -2.91 9.20 8.85
CA GLY A 127 -2.27 8.02 9.44
C GLY A 127 -1.01 7.56 8.71
N TYR A 128 -0.69 8.08 7.52
CA TYR A 128 0.51 7.64 6.79
C TYR A 128 1.67 8.63 6.95
N ASP A 129 2.77 8.15 7.52
CA ASP A 129 4.02 8.90 7.69
C ASP A 129 4.84 8.99 6.39
N TYR A 130 4.78 7.93 5.58
CA TYR A 130 5.63 7.77 4.41
C TYR A 130 4.86 7.36 3.15
N LEU A 131 5.37 7.79 1.99
CA LEU A 131 4.86 7.48 0.67
C LEU A 131 6.01 7.16 -0.28
N VAL A 132 5.92 6.06 -1.03
CA VAL A 132 6.91 5.63 -2.04
C VAL A 132 6.28 5.66 -3.44
N ASN A 133 7.11 5.79 -4.48
CA ASN A 133 6.72 5.81 -5.90
C ASN A 133 5.87 6.99 -6.35
N LYS A 134 5.66 8.00 -5.48
CA LYS A 134 5.06 9.27 -5.93
C LYS A 134 5.94 9.99 -6.94
N GLU A 135 7.25 9.81 -6.81
CA GLU A 135 8.25 10.18 -7.81
C GLU A 135 9.19 8.99 -8.02
N VAL A 136 9.37 8.60 -9.27
CA VAL A 136 10.31 7.56 -9.69
C VAL A 136 11.52 8.23 -10.33
N VAL A 137 12.73 7.86 -9.88
CA VAL A 137 13.98 8.47 -10.36
C VAL A 137 14.40 7.81 -11.67
N ASP A 138 14.47 6.48 -11.66
CA ASP A 138 14.84 5.66 -12.81
C ASP A 138 14.29 4.22 -12.65
N LYS A 139 14.82 3.27 -13.42
CA LYS A 139 14.35 1.87 -13.45
C LYS A 139 14.77 1.05 -12.21
N GLU A 140 15.68 1.55 -11.38
CA GLU A 140 16.24 0.88 -10.19
C GLU A 140 15.99 1.68 -8.91
N ASN A 141 15.63 2.97 -9.03
CA ASN A 141 15.52 3.90 -7.92
C ASN A 141 14.22 4.70 -7.94
N THR A 142 13.62 4.84 -6.76
CA THR A 142 12.41 5.63 -6.49
C THR A 142 12.61 6.53 -5.28
N VAL A 143 11.64 7.36 -4.95
CA VAL A 143 11.69 8.29 -3.82
C VAL A 143 10.82 7.81 -2.67
N LEU A 144 11.40 7.75 -1.48
CA LEU A 144 10.69 7.77 -0.21
C LEU A 144 10.40 9.23 0.15
N MET A 145 9.12 9.56 0.29
CA MET A 145 8.65 10.84 0.82
C MET A 145 8.18 10.65 2.26
N ARG A 146 8.36 11.69 3.07
CA ARG A 146 7.81 11.80 4.43
C ARG A 146 6.77 12.91 4.46
N TYR A 147 5.69 12.72 5.20
CA TYR A 147 4.70 13.77 5.40
C TYR A 147 5.20 14.82 6.40
N ASP A 148 5.07 16.09 6.05
CA ASP A 148 5.30 17.21 6.94
C ASP A 148 3.95 17.80 7.35
N GLU A 149 3.59 17.65 8.62
CA GLU A 149 2.33 18.14 9.18
C GLU A 149 2.27 19.67 9.29
N ASN A 150 3.43 20.33 9.47
CA ASN A 150 3.48 21.78 9.59
C ASN A 150 3.24 22.44 8.23
N GLU A 151 3.79 21.85 7.18
CA GLU A 151 3.63 22.34 5.81
C GLU A 151 2.47 21.68 5.05
N ASN A 152 1.82 20.69 5.67
CA ASN A 152 0.72 19.90 5.13
C ASN A 152 1.03 19.36 3.71
N LYS A 153 2.22 18.76 3.54
CA LYS A 153 2.71 18.27 2.24
C LYS A 153 3.67 17.10 2.36
N TRP A 154 3.80 16.34 1.28
CA TRP A 154 4.83 15.32 1.13
C TRP A 154 6.17 15.95 0.74
N ILE A 155 7.23 15.59 1.46
CA ILE A 155 8.60 16.07 1.23
C ILE A 155 9.51 14.90 0.91
N LYS A 156 10.39 15.05 -0.09
CA LYS A 156 11.42 14.06 -0.42
C LYS A 156 12.29 13.78 0.79
N HIS A 157 12.40 12.51 1.18
CA HIS A 157 13.19 12.09 2.32
C HIS A 157 14.47 11.38 1.88
N SER A 158 14.37 10.39 1.00
CA SER A 158 15.52 9.63 0.50
C SER A 158 15.20 8.86 -0.78
N THR A 159 16.24 8.31 -1.42
CA THR A 159 16.09 7.33 -2.50
C THR A 159 15.86 5.93 -1.92
N VAL A 160 15.09 5.11 -2.63
CA VAL A 160 14.77 3.71 -2.33
C VAL A 160 15.09 2.87 -3.56
N GLU A 161 15.78 1.75 -3.35
CA GLU A 161 16.02 0.76 -4.40
C GLU A 161 14.74 -0.06 -4.61
N TYR A 162 14.36 -0.26 -5.87
CA TYR A 162 13.27 -1.14 -6.26
C TYR A 162 13.63 -1.91 -7.54
N ALA A 163 12.98 -3.05 -7.73
CA ALA A 163 13.05 -3.83 -8.95
C ALA A 163 11.67 -4.42 -9.26
N TYR A 164 11.40 -4.68 -10.54
CA TYR A 164 10.17 -5.33 -10.96
C TYR A 164 10.37 -6.14 -12.23
N LYS A 165 9.61 -7.23 -12.37
CA LYS A 165 9.63 -8.10 -13.55
C LYS A 165 8.31 -8.85 -13.68
N GLY A 166 7.69 -8.74 -14.85
CA GLY A 166 6.33 -9.24 -15.09
C GLY A 166 5.34 -8.58 -14.15
N ASN A 167 4.64 -9.38 -13.36
CA ASN A 167 3.61 -8.97 -12.41
C ASN A 167 4.12 -8.73 -10.97
N ARG A 168 5.44 -8.69 -10.74
CA ARG A 168 6.00 -8.62 -9.38
C ARG A 168 6.93 -7.44 -9.21
N LEU A 169 6.84 -6.80 -8.06
CA LEU A 169 7.63 -5.65 -7.64
C LEU A 169 8.19 -5.89 -6.23
N GLU A 170 9.43 -5.45 -6.01
CA GLU A 170 10.10 -5.45 -4.71
C GLU A 170 10.82 -4.13 -4.45
N LEU A 171 10.89 -3.72 -3.19
CA LEU A 171 11.64 -2.54 -2.75
C LEU A 171 12.22 -2.70 -1.34
N ASN A 172 13.27 -1.93 -1.04
CA ASN A 172 13.94 -1.93 0.27
C ASN A 172 14.02 -0.53 0.90
N ILE A 173 13.54 -0.40 2.14
CA ILE A 173 13.63 0.83 2.92
C ILE A 173 14.46 0.57 4.18
N SER A 174 15.34 1.51 4.55
CA SER A 174 16.12 1.36 5.78
C SER A 174 15.22 1.35 7.01
N ARG A 175 15.48 0.44 7.95
CA ARG A 175 14.82 0.41 9.26
C ARG A 175 15.03 1.70 10.04
N GLU A 176 16.21 2.31 9.90
CA GLU A 176 16.53 3.58 10.54
C GLU A 176 15.70 4.74 9.97
N GLN A 177 15.45 4.75 8.65
CA GLN A 177 14.64 5.77 8.00
C GLN A 177 13.18 5.72 8.46
N LEU A 178 12.66 4.52 8.74
CA LEU A 178 11.31 4.30 9.23
C LEU A 178 11.20 4.36 10.77
N GLY A 179 12.31 4.48 11.50
CA GLY A 179 12.30 4.40 12.97
C GLY A 179 12.01 3.00 13.55
N LEU A 180 12.04 1.95 12.71
CA LEU A 180 11.65 0.57 13.06
C LEU A 180 12.88 -0.31 13.38
N THR A 181 13.70 0.15 14.33
CA THR A 181 15.01 -0.46 14.67
C THR A 181 14.96 -1.47 15.82
N GLU A 182 13.85 -1.49 16.57
CA GLU A 182 13.64 -2.39 17.70
C GLU A 182 13.55 -3.87 17.31
N ASN A 183 13.69 -4.78 18.29
CA ASN A 183 13.57 -6.24 18.07
C ASN A 183 12.13 -6.72 17.89
N GLN A 184 11.16 -5.84 18.08
CA GLN A 184 9.74 -6.04 17.84
C GLN A 184 9.15 -4.70 17.44
N PHE A 185 8.27 -4.70 16.44
CA PHE A 185 7.50 -3.51 16.08
C PHE A 185 6.19 -3.90 15.37
N THR A 186 5.31 -2.93 15.23
CA THR A 186 4.06 -3.03 14.48
C THR A 186 3.92 -1.77 13.66
N PHE A 187 3.50 -1.91 12.42
CA PHE A 187 3.24 -0.79 11.51
C PHE A 187 2.10 -1.18 10.56
N ASP A 188 1.40 -0.19 10.04
CA ASP A 188 0.34 -0.39 9.07
C ASP A 188 0.80 0.10 7.68
N PHE A 189 0.30 -0.52 6.61
CA PHE A 189 0.65 -0.13 5.26
C PHE A 189 -0.46 -0.42 4.24
N LYS A 190 -0.35 0.21 3.08
CA LYS A 190 -1.27 0.09 1.94
C LYS A 190 -0.53 0.23 0.62
N TRP A 191 -0.94 -0.56 -0.36
CA TRP A 191 -0.61 -0.31 -1.75
C TRP A 191 -1.76 0.38 -2.49
N SER A 192 -1.43 1.22 -3.46
CA SER A 192 -2.39 1.86 -4.35
C SER A 192 -1.80 2.08 -5.73
N ASP A 193 -2.49 1.68 -6.79
CA ASP A 193 -2.14 2.04 -8.16
C ASP A 193 -3.21 2.96 -8.74
N ASN A 194 -2.78 4.07 -9.34
CA ASN A 194 -3.64 5.03 -10.03
C ASN A 194 -4.85 5.57 -9.23
N PRO A 195 -4.72 5.92 -7.92
CA PRO A 195 -5.80 6.61 -7.24
C PRO A 195 -6.09 7.93 -7.96
N ALA A 196 -7.37 8.31 -8.02
CA ALA A 196 -7.83 9.47 -8.77
C ALA A 196 -7.12 10.77 -8.34
N ALA A 197 -6.81 10.89 -7.04
CA ALA A 197 -6.00 11.93 -6.44
C ALA A 197 -5.35 11.39 -5.14
N LEU A 198 -4.52 12.19 -4.48
CA LEU A 198 -4.08 11.95 -3.09
C LEU A 198 -4.47 13.15 -2.22
N SER A 199 -5.73 13.60 -2.33
CA SER A 199 -6.26 14.71 -1.53
C SER A 199 -6.76 14.25 -0.17
N ASP A 200 -7.42 13.10 -0.14
CA ASP A 200 -7.98 12.47 1.05
C ASP A 200 -8.07 10.94 0.89
N PRO A 201 -8.35 10.17 1.96
CA PRO A 201 -8.40 8.71 1.92
C PRO A 201 -9.54 8.12 1.07
N ILE A 202 -10.53 8.91 0.67
CA ILE A 202 -11.61 8.45 -0.22
C ILE A 202 -11.10 8.33 -1.65
N SER A 203 -9.99 8.98 -1.99
CA SER A 203 -9.34 8.80 -3.29
C SER A 203 -8.91 7.34 -3.54
N PHE A 204 -8.74 6.55 -2.48
CA PHE A 204 -8.52 5.10 -2.53
C PHE A 204 -9.77 4.28 -2.87
N CYS A 205 -10.94 4.91 -2.97
CA CYS A 205 -12.21 4.22 -3.19
C CYS A 205 -12.82 4.53 -4.57
N THR A 206 -12.23 5.45 -5.34
CA THR A 206 -12.89 6.05 -6.50
C THR A 206 -12.22 5.76 -7.83
N GLY A 207 -10.97 5.28 -7.84
CA GLY A 207 -10.27 4.93 -9.06
C GLY A 207 -9.01 4.11 -8.78
N GLY A 208 -8.52 3.47 -9.83
CA GLY A 208 -7.36 2.61 -9.79
C GLY A 208 -7.62 1.33 -9.02
N ASP A 209 -6.60 0.88 -8.30
CA ASP A 209 -6.66 -0.24 -7.38
C ASP A 209 -6.02 0.13 -6.02
N THR A 210 -6.48 -0.52 -4.95
CA THR A 210 -5.89 -0.38 -3.62
C THR A 210 -5.93 -1.69 -2.86
N ALA A 211 -4.77 -2.12 -2.36
CA ALA A 211 -4.63 -3.30 -1.54
C ALA A 211 -4.17 -2.92 -0.11
N PRO A 212 -5.01 -3.14 0.93
CA PRO A 212 -6.35 -3.70 0.86
C PRO A 212 -7.36 -2.65 0.38
N ASN A 213 -8.52 -3.10 -0.05
CA ASN A 213 -9.58 -2.23 -0.53
C ASN A 213 -9.97 -1.07 0.40
N ARG A 214 -10.30 0.09 -0.19
CA ARG A 214 -10.85 1.27 0.51
C ARG A 214 -9.91 1.79 1.62
N ARG A 215 -10.48 2.20 2.76
CA ARG A 215 -9.77 2.76 3.93
C ARG A 215 -9.17 1.71 4.86
N PHE A 216 -9.17 0.42 4.49
CA PHE A 216 -8.49 -0.59 5.31
C PHE A 216 -6.98 -0.48 5.16
N ASN A 217 -6.25 -0.99 6.15
CA ASN A 217 -4.81 -1.17 6.10
C ASN A 217 -4.42 -2.61 6.38
N TYR A 218 -3.29 -3.02 5.82
CA TYR A 218 -2.58 -4.19 6.30
C TYR A 218 -1.81 -3.83 7.56
N ARG A 219 -1.79 -4.75 8.53
CA ARG A 219 -0.99 -4.61 9.73
C ARG A 219 0.13 -5.62 9.74
N CYS A 220 1.36 -5.13 9.73
CA CYS A 220 2.54 -5.96 9.91
C CYS A 220 2.95 -5.95 11.38
N ILE A 221 2.93 -7.13 12.00
CA ILE A 221 3.54 -7.36 13.32
C ILE A 221 4.80 -8.17 13.08
N TRP A 222 5.95 -7.67 13.51
CA TRP A 222 7.22 -8.37 13.37
C TRP A 222 7.93 -8.56 14.72
N LYS A 223 8.56 -9.72 14.89
CA LYS A 223 9.43 -10.05 16.02
C LYS A 223 10.69 -10.74 15.50
N LYS A 224 11.83 -10.38 16.07
CA LYS A 224 13.13 -11.01 15.78
C LYS A 224 13.14 -12.51 16.07
#